data_AF-D3Z4F5-F1
#
_entry.id   AF-D3Z4F5-F1
#
_cell.length_a   1.000
_cell.length_b   1.000
_cell.length_c   1.000
_cell.angle_alpha   90.00
_cell.angle_beta   90.00
_cell.angle_gamma   90.00
#
_symmetry.space_group_name_H-M   'P 1'
#
loop_
_entity.id
_entity.type
_entity.pdbx_description
1 polymer ?
#
loop_
_entity_poly.entity_id
_entity_poly.type
_entity_poly.pdbx_seq_one_letter_code
_entity_poly.pdbx_strand_id
1 'polypeptide(L)'
;MQYPAATAEGLSGPLSGAYTLPAFKFQPRRESIDWRRISAVDVDRVARELDVATLQENIAGVTFCNLDGEVCNHCRQPVDPVLLKVLRLAQLIIEYLLHCQDCLSASVAQLEARLQASLGQQQRG
;
A
#
# COMPACT_ATOMS: atom_id res chain seq x y z
N MET A 1 29.99 -1.89 18.81
CA MET A 1 29.53 -1.12 17.63
C MET A 1 28.02 -1.07 17.71
N GLN A 2 27.50 -0.11 18.47
CA GLN A 2 26.06 0.06 18.73
C GLN A 2 25.58 1.19 17.83
N TYR A 3 24.69 0.91 16.88
CA TYR A 3 24.02 1.96 16.12
C TYR A 3 22.84 2.50 16.94
N PRO A 4 22.69 3.83 17.11
CA PRO A 4 21.52 4.37 17.77
C PRO A 4 20.30 4.27 16.85
N ALA A 5 19.15 3.98 17.44
CA ALA A 5 17.86 3.98 16.78
C ALA A 5 17.54 5.40 16.29
N ALA A 6 17.47 5.57 14.97
CA ALA A 6 16.91 6.78 14.38
C ALA A 6 15.41 6.80 14.69
N THR A 7 15.03 7.69 15.60
CA THR A 7 13.65 8.15 15.77
C THR A 7 13.13 8.58 14.40
N ALA A 8 12.08 7.90 13.94
CA ALA A 8 11.32 8.32 12.77
C ALA A 8 10.62 9.65 13.09
N GLU A 9 11.32 10.75 12.85
CA GLU A 9 10.71 12.07 12.74
C GLU A 9 9.89 12.07 11.44
N GLY A 10 8.64 11.64 11.57
CA GLY A 10 7.64 11.73 10.52
C GLY A 10 7.49 13.18 10.08
N LEU A 11 7.59 13.40 8.77
CA LEU A 11 7.53 14.69 8.08
C LEU A 11 6.39 15.57 8.61
N SER A 12 6.71 16.42 9.58
CA SER A 12 5.83 17.51 10.05
C SER A 12 6.40 18.82 9.53
N GLY A 13 6.26 19.04 8.22
CA GLY A 13 6.50 20.33 7.58
C GLY A 13 5.16 21.09 7.42
N PRO A 14 5.08 22.39 7.75
CA PRO A 14 3.81 23.12 7.78
C PRO A 14 3.45 23.60 6.36
N LEU A 15 2.72 22.79 5.61
CA LEU A 15 2.02 23.25 4.42
C LEU A 15 0.54 23.49 4.76
N SER A 16 0.28 24.72 5.20
CA SER A 16 -1.02 25.42 5.15
C SER A 16 -2.29 24.59 5.35
N GLY A 17 -2.76 24.54 6.60
CA GLY A 17 -4.18 24.38 6.92
C GLY A 17 -4.57 23.13 7.72
N ALA A 18 -4.06 22.96 8.94
CA ALA A 18 -4.61 22.03 9.95
C ALA A 18 -5.05 20.64 9.44
N TYR A 19 -4.31 20.04 8.50
CA TYR A 19 -4.61 18.70 8.00
C TYR A 19 -3.88 17.70 8.88
N THR A 20 -4.56 17.19 9.91
CA THR A 20 -4.07 16.01 10.63
C THR A 20 -4.22 14.81 9.70
N LEU A 21 -3.13 14.37 9.07
CA LEU A 21 -3.13 13.09 8.40
C LEU A 21 -3.56 12.01 9.40
N PRO A 22 -4.46 11.08 9.02
CA PRO A 22 -4.85 9.98 9.90
C PRO A 22 -3.60 9.25 10.40
N ALA A 23 -3.56 8.90 11.68
CA ALA A 23 -2.46 8.13 12.23
C ALA A 23 -2.32 6.80 11.48
N PHE A 24 -1.17 6.58 10.84
CA PHE A 24 -0.90 5.37 10.07
C PHE A 24 -0.23 4.30 10.94
N LYS A 25 -0.71 3.07 10.82
CA LYS A 25 -0.09 1.87 11.42
C LYS A 25 -0.26 0.71 10.46
N PHE A 26 0.81 -0.06 10.28
CA PHE A 26 0.76 -1.27 9.49
C PHE A 26 -0.21 -2.28 10.09
N GLN A 27 -1.03 -2.88 9.24
CA GLN A 27 -2.02 -3.87 9.60
C GLN A 27 -1.36 -5.23 9.90
N PRO A 28 -1.88 -6.03 10.85
CA PRO A 28 -1.39 -7.38 11.04
C PRO A 28 -1.71 -8.26 9.82
N ARG A 29 -0.73 -9.03 9.35
CA ARG A 29 -0.88 -9.97 8.23
C ARG A 29 -1.56 -11.26 8.72
N ARG A 30 -2.84 -11.45 8.39
CA ARG A 30 -3.64 -12.59 8.90
C ARG A 30 -4.13 -13.53 7.80
N GLU A 31 -4.16 -13.07 6.56
CA GLU A 31 -4.74 -13.81 5.45
C GLU A 31 -3.74 -14.82 4.90
N SER A 32 -4.18 -16.05 4.64
CA SER A 32 -3.31 -17.04 3.99
C SER A 32 -3.10 -16.67 2.52
N ILE A 33 -1.89 -16.87 2.02
CA ILE A 33 -1.59 -16.67 0.60
C ILE A 33 -2.23 -17.75 -0.28
N ASP A 34 -2.97 -17.34 -1.31
CA ASP A 34 -3.45 -18.25 -2.35
C ASP A 34 -2.36 -18.45 -3.41
N TRP A 35 -1.49 -19.42 -3.16
CA TRP A 35 -0.41 -19.76 -4.08
C TRP A 35 -0.90 -20.19 -5.48
N ARG A 36 -2.09 -20.78 -5.59
CA ARG A 36 -2.62 -21.18 -6.90
C ARG A 36 -2.93 -19.96 -7.74
N ARG A 37 -3.63 -19.00 -7.14
CA ARG A 37 -3.93 -17.72 -7.79
C ARG A 37 -2.65 -16.98 -8.19
N ILE A 38 -1.69 -16.86 -7.27
CA ILE A 38 -0.40 -16.20 -7.54
C ILE A 38 0.37 -16.90 -8.66
N SER A 39 0.39 -18.24 -8.68
CA SER A 39 1.09 -19.00 -9.73
C SER A 39 0.45 -18.89 -11.12
N ALA A 40 -0.84 -18.53 -11.19
CA ALA A 40 -1.55 -18.36 -12.45
C ALA A 40 -1.35 -16.98 -13.08
N VAL A 41 -0.77 -16.02 -12.33
CA VAL A 41 -0.49 -14.67 -12.84
C VAL A 41 0.73 -14.71 -13.75
N ASP A 42 0.54 -14.36 -15.02
CA ASP A 42 1.62 -14.11 -15.96
C ASP A 42 2.16 -12.69 -15.76
N VAL A 43 3.21 -12.56 -14.94
CA VAL A 43 3.81 -11.28 -14.57
C VAL A 43 4.43 -10.55 -15.78
N ASP A 44 4.99 -11.29 -16.74
CA ASP A 44 5.59 -10.70 -17.94
C ASP A 44 4.53 -10.10 -18.86
N ARG A 45 3.38 -10.77 -18.99
CA ARG A 45 2.22 -10.20 -19.69
C ARG A 45 1.71 -8.95 -18.99
N VAL A 46 1.53 -9.00 -17.67
CA VAL A 46 1.06 -7.86 -16.87
C VAL A 46 1.96 -6.63 -17.08
N ALA A 47 3.28 -6.82 -17.07
CA ALA A 47 4.23 -5.74 -17.29
C ALA A 47 4.20 -5.20 -18.74
N ARG A 48 4.19 -6.10 -19.74
CA ARG A 48 4.21 -5.73 -21.16
C ARG A 48 2.94 -5.03 -21.61
N GLU A 49 1.80 -5.45 -21.08
CA GLU A 49 0.47 -4.95 -21.49
C GLU A 49 -0.07 -3.87 -20.55
N LEU A 50 0.66 -3.55 -19.47
CA LEU A 50 0.21 -2.63 -18.43
C LEU A 50 -1.18 -3.02 -17.90
N ASP A 51 -1.37 -4.32 -17.64
CA ASP A 51 -2.64 -4.86 -17.16
C ASP A 51 -2.86 -4.49 -15.68
N VAL A 52 -3.31 -3.26 -15.47
CA VAL A 52 -3.60 -2.70 -14.15
C VAL A 52 -4.74 -3.46 -13.46
N ALA A 53 -5.67 -4.03 -14.23
CA ALA A 53 -6.78 -4.80 -13.65
C ALA A 53 -6.25 -6.02 -12.89
N THR A 54 -5.38 -6.82 -13.53
CA THR A 54 -4.73 -7.96 -12.87
C THR A 54 -3.90 -7.53 -11.65
N LEU A 55 -3.19 -6.39 -11.72
CA LEU A 55 -2.45 -5.87 -10.55
C LEU A 55 -3.40 -5.51 -9.39
N GLN A 56 -4.48 -4.79 -9.66
CA GLN A 56 -5.47 -4.38 -8.66
C GLN A 56 -6.16 -5.58 -8.02
N GLU A 57 -6.45 -6.62 -8.80
CA GLU A 57 -7.05 -7.84 -8.29
C GLU A 57 -6.14 -8.60 -7.30
N ASN A 58 -4.82 -8.47 -7.43
CA ASN A 58 -3.85 -9.17 -6.58
C ASN A 58 -3.27 -8.29 -5.46
N ILE A 59 -3.45 -6.95 -5.52
CA ILE A 59 -2.78 -6.01 -4.61
C ILE A 59 -3.10 -6.31 -3.14
N ALA A 60 -4.36 -6.53 -2.80
CA ALA A 60 -4.77 -6.83 -1.43
C ALA A 60 -4.19 -8.17 -0.94
N GLY A 61 -4.32 -9.22 -1.76
CA GLY A 61 -3.85 -10.57 -1.44
C GLY A 61 -2.33 -10.64 -1.28
N VAL A 62 -1.56 -9.85 -2.03
CA VAL A 62 -0.10 -9.77 -1.85
C VAL A 62 0.24 -8.91 -0.64
N THR A 63 -0.41 -7.76 -0.46
CA THR A 63 -0.07 -6.77 0.57
C THR A 63 -0.33 -7.30 1.97
N PHE A 64 -1.44 -8.02 2.19
CA PHE A 64 -1.94 -8.39 3.52
C PHE A 64 -1.79 -9.87 3.88
N CYS A 65 -1.19 -10.68 3.00
CA CYS A 65 -0.98 -12.09 3.31
C CYS A 65 0.08 -12.33 4.39
N ASN A 66 -0.13 -13.38 5.17
CA ASN A 66 0.82 -13.93 6.11
C ASN A 66 1.85 -14.79 5.35
N LEU A 67 3.12 -14.58 5.68
CA LEU A 67 4.26 -15.27 5.09
C LEU A 67 5.00 -16.16 6.10
N ASP A 68 4.48 -16.27 7.33
CA ASP A 68 5.08 -17.08 8.38
C ASP A 68 4.90 -18.57 8.08
N GLY A 69 6.01 -19.32 8.03
CA GLY A 69 5.99 -20.76 7.85
C GLY A 69 5.63 -21.24 6.45
N GLU A 70 5.66 -20.36 5.45
CA GLU A 70 5.37 -20.72 4.07
C GLU A 70 6.39 -21.70 3.49
N VAL A 71 5.87 -22.70 2.76
CA VAL A 71 6.64 -23.77 2.13
C VAL A 71 6.41 -23.78 0.63
N CYS A 72 7.44 -24.13 -0.13
CA CYS A 72 7.31 -24.28 -1.57
C CYS A 72 6.34 -25.42 -1.91
N ASN A 73 5.34 -25.13 -2.76
CA ASN A 73 4.34 -26.12 -3.17
C ASN A 73 4.92 -27.32 -3.94
N HIS A 74 6.07 -27.16 -4.59
CA HIS A 74 6.69 -28.22 -5.41
C HIS A 74 7.59 -29.15 -4.61
N CYS A 75 8.51 -28.61 -3.81
CA CYS A 75 9.50 -29.40 -3.08
C CYS A 75 9.22 -29.53 -1.57
N ARG A 76 8.19 -28.85 -1.06
CA ARG A 76 7.81 -28.81 0.37
C ARG A 76 8.88 -28.27 1.31
N GLN A 77 9.92 -27.64 0.77
CA GLN A 77 10.96 -26.99 1.57
C GLN A 77 10.51 -25.59 2.03
N PRO A 78 11.02 -25.09 3.16
CA PRO A 78 10.81 -23.71 3.57
C PRO A 78 11.26 -22.74 2.47
N VAL A 79 10.51 -21.65 2.30
CA VAL A 79 10.92 -20.56 1.40
C VAL A 79 12.15 -19.86 1.99
N ASP A 80 13.06 -19.42 1.13
CA ASP A 80 14.27 -18.69 1.54
C ASP A 80 13.90 -17.47 2.44
N PRO A 81 14.46 -17.36 3.65
CA PRO A 81 14.14 -16.27 4.58
C PRO A 81 14.47 -14.87 4.04
N VAL A 82 15.46 -14.71 3.16
CA VAL A 82 15.80 -13.45 2.52
C VAL A 82 14.73 -13.05 1.51
N LEU A 83 14.25 -14.00 0.69
CA LEU A 83 13.14 -13.74 -0.23
C LEU A 83 11.87 -13.35 0.53
N LEU A 84 11.57 -14.03 1.64
CA LEU A 84 10.44 -13.65 2.50
C LEU A 84 10.61 -12.24 3.08
N LYS A 85 11.83 -11.82 3.44
CA LYS A 85 12.10 -10.43 3.86
C LYS A 85 11.87 -9.41 2.76
N VAL A 86 12.30 -9.71 1.52
CA VAL A 86 12.05 -8.84 0.37
C VAL A 86 10.55 -8.69 0.15
N LEU A 87 9.79 -9.78 0.20
CA LEU A 87 8.33 -9.73 0.04
C LEU A 87 7.66 -8.97 1.18
N ARG A 88 8.08 -9.17 2.44
CA ARG A 88 7.58 -8.38 3.59
C ARG A 88 7.87 -6.90 3.42
N LEU A 89 9.05 -6.52 2.92
CA LEU A 89 9.38 -5.13 2.64
C LEU A 89 8.47 -4.57 1.55
N ALA A 90 8.22 -5.33 0.48
CA ALA A 90 7.28 -4.94 -0.57
C ALA A 90 5.86 -4.75 0.00
N GLN A 91 5.37 -5.66 0.87
CA GLN A 91 4.07 -5.52 1.54
C GLN A 91 3.95 -4.21 2.33
N LEU A 92 4.98 -3.84 3.09
CA LEU A 92 4.98 -2.60 3.86
C LEU A 92 5.01 -1.37 2.95
N ILE A 93 5.81 -1.41 1.88
CA ILE A 93 5.88 -0.33 0.89
C ILE A 93 4.52 -0.16 0.21
N ILE A 94 3.89 -1.24 -0.25
CA ILE A 94 2.59 -1.18 -0.92
C ILE A 94 1.51 -0.65 0.03
N GLU A 95 1.44 -1.13 1.28
CA GLU A 95 0.48 -0.62 2.26
C GLU A 95 0.68 0.88 2.53
N TYR A 96 1.92 1.33 2.65
CA TYR A 96 2.22 2.76 2.80
C TYR A 96 1.78 3.57 1.57
N LEU A 97 2.04 3.07 0.36
CA LEU A 97 1.61 3.73 -0.88
C LEU A 97 0.09 3.79 -1.01
N LEU A 98 -0.64 2.74 -0.62
CA LEU A 98 -2.10 2.74 -0.56
C LEU A 98 -2.62 3.79 0.44
N HIS A 99 -2.02 3.87 1.62
CA HIS A 99 -2.36 4.92 2.58
C HIS A 99 -2.11 6.33 2.02
N CYS A 100 -0.97 6.56 1.37
CA CYS A 100 -0.70 7.83 0.70
C CYS A 100 -1.75 8.15 -0.37
N GLN A 101 -2.15 7.16 -1.17
CA GLN A 101 -3.19 7.32 -2.17
C GLN A 101 -4.52 7.74 -1.54
N ASP A 102 -4.93 7.11 -0.44
CA ASP A 102 -6.17 7.46 0.26
C ASP A 102 -6.12 8.89 0.81
N CYS A 103 -5.00 9.28 1.44
CA CYS A 103 -4.83 10.62 1.98
C CYS A 103 -4.86 11.70 0.88
N LEU A 104 -4.20 11.45 -0.25
CA LEU A 104 -4.19 12.37 -1.38
C LEU A 104 -5.58 12.45 -2.02
N SER A 105 -6.26 11.32 -2.20
CA SER A 105 -7.61 11.27 -2.77
C SER A 105 -8.62 12.02 -1.90
N ALA A 106 -8.56 11.85 -0.58
CA ALA A 106 -9.40 12.59 0.36
C ALA A 106 -9.12 14.11 0.31
N SER A 107 -7.84 14.50 0.21
CA SER A 107 -7.44 15.90 0.11
C SER A 107 -7.96 16.55 -1.17
N VAL A 108 -7.86 15.85 -2.31
CA VAL A 108 -8.39 16.31 -3.60
C VAL A 108 -9.91 16.48 -3.52
N ALA A 109 -10.63 15.46 -3.06
CA ALA A 109 -12.10 15.53 -2.93
C ALA A 109 -12.56 16.70 -2.05
N GLN A 110 -11.84 16.97 -0.96
CA GLN A 110 -12.14 18.10 -0.08
C GLN A 110 -11.90 19.46 -0.76
N LEU A 111 -10.81 19.60 -1.51
CA LEU A 111 -10.52 20.83 -2.26
C LEU A 111 -11.56 21.08 -3.36
N GLU A 112 -11.96 20.03 -4.08
CA GLU A 112 -13.02 20.10 -5.09
C GLU A 112 -14.35 20.53 -4.47
N ALA A 113 -14.74 19.96 -3.32
CA ALA A 113 -15.96 20.35 -2.63
C ALA A 113 -15.95 21.82 -2.17
N ARG A 114 -14.80 22.32 -1.68
CA ARG A 114 -14.63 23.73 -1.30
C ARG A 114 -14.73 24.67 -2.50
N LEU A 115 -14.14 24.28 -3.63
CA LEU A 115 -14.22 25.05 -4.87
C LEU A 115 -15.66 25.13 -5.36
N GLN A 116 -16.38 24.00 -5.39
CA GLN A 116 -17.79 23.94 -5.79
C GLN A 116 -18.68 24.80 -4.87
N ALA A 117 -18.44 24.77 -3.56
CA ALA A 117 -19.17 25.61 -2.60
C ALA A 117 -18.94 27.11 -2.87
N SER A 118 -17.70 27.52 -3.14
CA SER A 118 -17.37 28.92 -3.45
C SER A 118 -18.00 29.39 -4.77
N LEU A 119 -17.98 28.56 -5.81
CA LEU A 119 -18.64 28.87 -7.08
C LEU A 119 -20.16 28.99 -6.94
N GLY A 120 -20.76 28.08 -6.16
CA GLY A 120 -22.20 28.14 -5.86
C GLY A 120 -22.62 29.34 -5.02
N GLN A 121 -21.72 29.91 -4.22
CA GLN A 121 -21.94 31.18 -3.52
C GLN A 121 -21.87 32.37 -4.47
N GLN A 122 -20.93 32.36 -5.42
CA GLN A 122 -20.76 33.44 -6.40
C GLN A 122 -21.88 33.50 -7.46
N GLN A 123 -22.55 32.38 -7.73
CA GLN A 123 -23.72 32.35 -8.63
C GLN A 123 -25.03 32.79 -7.95
N ARG A 124 -25.05 32.86 -6.61
CA ARG A 124 -26.23 33.23 -5.81
C ARG A 124 -26.18 34.66 -5.27
N GLY A 125 -25.02 35.33 -5.36
CA GLY A 125 -24.85 36.75 -5.08
C GLY A 125 -24.80 37.55 -6.38
#